data_AF-A0AAE4V6I7-F1
#
_entry.id   AF-A0AAE4V6I7-F1
#
_cell.length_a   1.000
_cell.length_b   1.000
_cell.length_c   1.000
_cell.angle_alpha   90.00
_cell.angle_beta   90.00
_cell.angle_gamma   90.00
#
_symmetry.space_group_name_H-M   'P 1'
#
loop_
_entity.id
_entity.type
_entity.pdbx_description
1 polymer ?
#
loop_
_entity_poly.entity_id
_entity_poly.type
_entity_poly.pdbx_seq_one_letter_code
_entity_poly.pdbx_strand_id
1 'polypeptide(L)'
;MIHSTVHWRTARKILGASAAVLVVAGTGIAAATEAHADGYLSGRESAYVVNYSGIVCDTIANHPSLPGVVGVVQGVADTGHFTGDDAVDVVNASVLTSCPEWWPLLEAVGAQFRAAQGGSVMA
;
A
#
# COMPACT_ATOMS: atom_id res chain seq x y z
N MET A 1 -35.58 21.58 22.37
CA MET A 1 -35.44 20.14 22.09
C MET A 1 -35.46 19.96 20.59
N ILE A 2 -34.28 19.79 19.99
CA ILE A 2 -34.07 19.65 18.55
C ILE A 2 -33.39 18.31 18.36
N HIS A 3 -34.02 17.41 17.60
CA HIS A 3 -33.34 16.69 16.52
C HIS A 3 -34.37 15.89 15.72
N SER A 4 -34.65 16.39 14.52
CA SER A 4 -35.36 15.67 13.47
C SER A 4 -34.51 14.53 12.94
N THR A 5 -35.14 13.37 12.84
CA THR A 5 -34.66 12.13 12.24
C THR A 5 -34.51 12.28 10.73
N VAL A 6 -33.29 12.12 10.19
CA VAL A 6 -33.04 12.10 8.75
C VAL A 6 -32.67 10.68 8.33
N HIS A 7 -33.66 9.99 7.76
CA HIS A 7 -33.53 8.72 7.06
C HIS A 7 -32.68 8.87 5.79
N TRP A 8 -31.46 8.32 5.78
CA TRP A 8 -30.66 8.18 4.57
C TRP A 8 -30.97 6.85 3.88
N ARG A 9 -31.94 6.87 2.98
CA ARG A 9 -32.15 5.83 1.97
C ARG A 9 -31.93 6.42 0.57
N THR A 10 -30.92 5.88 -0.10
CA THR A 10 -30.95 5.49 -1.52
C THR A 10 -31.03 6.59 -2.59
N ALA A 11 -29.91 6.87 -3.25
CA ALA A 11 -29.80 7.45 -4.60
C ALA A 11 -28.30 7.66 -4.90
N ARG A 12 -27.68 7.35 -6.02
CA ARG A 12 -28.13 7.11 -7.40
C ARG A 12 -27.02 6.35 -8.15
N LYS A 13 -27.45 5.44 -9.01
CA LYS A 13 -26.68 4.86 -10.11
C LYS A 13 -26.20 5.98 -11.04
N ILE A 14 -24.93 5.96 -11.46
CA ILE A 14 -24.48 6.65 -12.67
C ILE A 14 -23.79 5.60 -13.55
N LEU A 15 -24.55 5.12 -14.53
CA LEU A 15 -24.04 4.52 -15.75
C LEU A 15 -23.64 5.68 -16.68
N GLY A 16 -22.40 5.67 -17.17
CA GLY A 16 -21.92 6.57 -18.20
C GLY A 16 -20.76 5.91 -18.94
N ALA A 17 -21.08 5.13 -19.97
CA ALA A 17 -20.12 4.61 -20.92
C ALA A 17 -19.78 5.71 -21.94
N SER A 18 -18.50 5.90 -22.26
CA SER A 18 -18.04 6.42 -23.57
C SER A 18 -16.57 6.09 -23.75
N ALA A 19 -16.30 5.46 -24.89
CA ALA A 19 -15.02 4.93 -25.32
C ALA A 19 -13.99 6.03 -25.59
N ALA A 20 -12.75 5.78 -25.16
CA ALA A 20 -11.55 6.31 -25.78
C ALA A 20 -10.47 5.23 -25.73
N VAL A 21 -10.34 4.48 -26.82
CA VAL A 21 -9.16 3.63 -27.06
C VAL A 21 -8.02 4.57 -27.46
N LEU A 22 -7.04 4.72 -26.59
CA LEU A 22 -5.75 5.32 -26.88
C LEU A 22 -4.71 4.20 -26.83
N VAL A 23 -4.36 3.66 -28.00
CA VAL A 23 -3.19 2.81 -28.16
C VAL A 23 -1.97 3.72 -28.23
N VAL A 24 -1.22 3.80 -27.13
CA VAL A 24 0.12 4.39 -27.10
C VAL A 24 1.13 3.25 -27.08
N ALA A 25 1.70 2.96 -28.24
CA ALA A 25 2.94 2.21 -28.35
C ALA A 25 4.10 3.20 -28.22
N GLY A 26 4.93 3.06 -27.18
CA GLY A 26 6.09 3.92 -26.99
C GLY A 26 6.73 3.77 -25.61
N THR A 27 7.64 2.80 -25.51
CA THR A 27 8.84 2.79 -24.63
C THR A 27 8.74 3.41 -23.24
N GLY A 28 8.72 2.53 -22.23
CA GLY A 28 9.55 2.75 -21.04
C GLY A 28 9.17 3.91 -20.13
N ILE A 29 7.94 3.93 -19.65
CA ILE A 29 7.71 4.38 -18.27
C ILE A 29 6.76 3.34 -17.71
N ALA A 30 7.33 2.37 -16.99
CA ALA A 30 6.54 1.66 -16.01
C ALA A 30 5.97 2.77 -15.12
N ALA A 31 4.71 3.13 -15.33
CA ALA A 31 3.88 3.60 -14.26
C ALA A 31 3.95 2.47 -13.24
N ALA A 32 4.97 2.54 -12.38
CA ALA A 32 4.98 1.82 -11.15
C ALA A 32 3.74 2.36 -10.46
N THR A 33 2.61 1.66 -10.64
CA THR A 33 1.43 1.87 -9.81
C THR A 33 1.99 1.86 -8.42
N GLU A 34 1.95 3.01 -7.76
CA GLU A 34 2.53 3.16 -6.45
C GLU A 34 2.05 1.97 -5.61
N ALA A 35 2.95 1.36 -4.84
CA ALA A 35 2.58 0.28 -3.94
C ALA A 35 1.78 0.87 -2.77
N HIS A 36 0.71 1.61 -3.06
CA HIS A 36 -0.24 2.05 -2.09
C HIS A 36 -0.98 0.77 -1.70
N ALA A 37 -0.57 0.24 -0.56
CA ALA A 37 -1.40 0.30 0.62
C ALA A 37 -2.84 0.80 0.37
N ASP A 38 -3.86 0.23 1.01
CA ASP A 38 -5.25 0.69 0.78
C ASP A 38 -5.45 2.19 1.07
N GLY A 39 -4.45 2.78 1.75
CA GLY A 39 -4.22 4.20 1.90
C GLY A 39 -4.85 4.71 3.20
N TYR A 40 -5.30 3.78 4.05
CA TYR A 40 -6.05 4.09 5.24
C TYR A 40 -5.50 3.35 6.45
N LEU A 41 -4.87 4.08 7.37
CA LEU A 41 -4.44 3.50 8.64
C LEU A 41 -5.60 3.43 9.63
N SER A 42 -5.90 2.24 10.12
CA SER A 42 -6.74 2.02 11.28
C SER A 42 -6.11 2.59 12.56
N GLY A 43 -6.90 2.67 13.63
CA GLY A 43 -6.40 3.08 14.94
C GLY A 43 -5.27 2.19 15.49
N ARG A 44 -5.22 0.92 15.08
CA ARG A 44 -4.17 -0.02 15.49
C ARG A 44 -2.91 0.14 14.67
N GLU A 45 -3.05 0.29 13.36
CA GLU A 45 -1.91 0.49 12.45
C GLU A 45 -1.20 1.82 12.75
N SER A 46 -1.95 2.90 12.90
CA SER A 46 -1.39 4.21 13.29
C SER A 46 -0.66 4.17 14.63
N ALA A 47 -1.21 3.47 15.63
CA ALA A 47 -0.53 3.26 16.91
C ALA A 47 0.77 2.44 16.74
N TYR A 48 0.78 1.44 15.86
CA TYR A 48 1.99 0.68 15.58
C TYR A 48 3.07 1.55 14.93
N VAL A 49 2.72 2.33 13.90
CA VAL A 49 3.63 3.27 13.22
C VAL A 49 4.26 4.24 14.22
N VAL A 50 3.46 4.84 15.10
CA VAL A 50 3.97 5.78 16.12
C VAL A 50 4.98 5.12 17.07
N ASN A 51 4.75 3.87 17.46
CA ASN A 51 5.59 3.21 18.47
C ASN A 51 6.79 2.47 17.88
N TYR A 52 6.72 2.01 16.63
CA TYR A 52 7.66 1.05 16.07
C TYR A 52 8.27 1.46 14.72
N SER A 53 7.91 2.61 14.14
CA SER A 53 8.46 3.04 12.84
C SER A 53 9.99 3.13 12.82
N GLY A 54 10.62 3.53 13.92
CA GLY A 54 12.08 3.52 14.05
C GLY A 54 12.69 2.12 13.88
N ILE A 55 12.09 1.11 14.50
CA ILE A 55 12.55 -0.29 14.41
C ILE A 55 12.36 -0.83 12.98
N VAL A 56 11.24 -0.48 12.33
CA VAL A 56 11.00 -0.81 10.92
C VAL A 56 12.11 -0.23 10.05
N CYS A 57 12.42 1.06 10.20
CA CYS A 57 13.48 1.74 9.46
C CYS A 57 14.87 1.15 9.72
N ASP A 58 15.22 0.87 10.99
CA ASP A 58 16.50 0.25 11.34
C ASP A 58 16.63 -1.14 10.71
N THR A 59 15.55 -1.91 10.68
CA THR A 59 15.58 -3.26 10.07
C THR A 59 15.79 -3.18 8.57
N ILE A 60 15.14 -2.22 7.88
CA ILE A 60 15.36 -1.98 6.44
C ILE A 60 16.79 -1.52 6.19
N ALA A 61 17.33 -0.61 7.01
CA ALA A 61 18.69 -0.12 6.86
C ALA A 61 19.75 -1.23 7.03
N ASN A 62 19.51 -2.20 7.92
CA ASN A 62 20.38 -3.36 8.10
C ASN A 62 20.23 -4.42 7.00
N HIS A 63 19.09 -4.43 6.29
CA HIS A 63 18.78 -5.38 5.23
C HIS A 63 18.17 -4.70 3.99
N PRO A 64 18.89 -3.78 3.31
CA PRO A 64 18.33 -2.93 2.24
C PRO A 64 18.22 -3.70 0.92
N SER A 65 17.33 -4.68 0.89
CA SER A 65 17.12 -5.62 -0.21
C SER A 65 15.64 -5.98 -0.31
N LEU A 66 15.22 -6.46 -1.49
CA LEU A 66 13.83 -6.88 -1.70
C LEU A 66 13.39 -7.97 -0.70
N PRO A 67 14.18 -9.05 -0.46
CA PRO A 67 13.83 -10.04 0.56
C PRO A 67 13.81 -9.47 1.99
N GLY A 68 14.69 -8.51 2.29
CA GLY A 68 14.74 -7.84 3.58
C GLY A 68 13.45 -7.08 3.89
N VAL A 69 12.96 -6.28 2.92
CA VAL A 69 11.68 -5.55 3.07
C VAL A 69 10.50 -6.52 3.19
N VAL A 70 10.48 -7.62 2.42
CA VAL A 70 9.44 -8.66 2.57
C VAL A 70 9.47 -9.27 3.97
N GLY A 71 10.66 -9.54 4.52
CA GLY A 71 10.81 -10.02 5.90
C GLY A 71 10.33 -9.01 6.93
N VAL A 72 10.53 -7.72 6.70
CA VAL A 72 10.00 -6.64 7.56
C VAL A 72 8.47 -6.63 7.54
N VAL A 73 7.84 -6.71 6.36
CA VAL A 73 6.38 -6.80 6.23
C VAL A 73 5.84 -8.02 6.98
N GLN A 74 6.49 -9.19 6.83
CA GLN A 74 6.11 -10.40 7.56
C GLN A 74 6.25 -10.21 9.08
N GLY A 75 7.36 -9.63 9.55
CA GLY A 75 7.57 -9.35 10.97
C GLY A 75 6.51 -8.39 11.54
N VAL A 76 6.12 -7.36 10.79
CA VAL A 76 5.04 -6.45 11.17
C VAL A 76 3.68 -7.16 11.20
N ALA A 77 3.38 -8.00 10.22
CA ALA A 77 2.17 -8.81 10.19
C ALA A 77 2.07 -9.71 11.43
N ASP A 78 3.15 -10.41 11.75
CA ASP A 78 3.21 -11.37 12.86
C ASP A 78 3.12 -10.67 14.22
N THR A 79 3.90 -9.60 14.42
CA THR A 79 3.98 -8.89 15.71
C THR A 79 2.77 -7.99 15.96
N GLY A 80 2.25 -7.35 14.91
CA GLY A 80 1.08 -6.49 14.97
C GLY A 80 -0.25 -7.26 14.90
N HIS A 81 -0.21 -8.55 14.55
CA HIS A 81 -1.38 -9.37 14.20
C HIS A 81 -2.24 -8.69 13.12
N PHE A 82 -1.56 -8.23 12.07
CA PHE A 82 -2.14 -7.56 10.92
C PHE A 82 -2.34 -8.54 9.76
N THR A 83 -3.26 -8.21 8.86
CA THR A 83 -3.29 -8.90 7.57
C THR A 83 -2.05 -8.53 6.75
N GLY A 84 -1.80 -9.26 5.66
CA GLY A 84 -0.68 -8.94 4.78
C GLY A 84 -0.78 -7.52 4.19
N ASP A 85 -1.99 -7.11 3.81
CA ASP A 85 -2.25 -5.79 3.25
C ASP A 85 -2.05 -4.70 4.33
N ASP A 86 -2.67 -4.85 5.51
CA ASP A 86 -2.49 -3.89 6.62
C ASP A 86 -1.01 -3.77 7.05
N ALA A 87 -0.24 -4.86 6.98
CA ALA A 87 1.17 -4.83 7.31
C ALA A 87 1.99 -4.03 6.28
N VAL A 88 1.63 -4.10 4.99
CA VAL A 88 2.22 -3.26 3.95
C VAL A 88 1.91 -1.79 4.21
N ASP A 89 0.67 -1.46 4.58
CA ASP A 89 0.25 -0.11 4.95
C ASP A 89 1.08 0.45 6.11
N VAL A 90 1.28 -0.35 7.16
CA VAL A 90 2.10 0.02 8.33
C VAL A 90 3.57 0.23 7.94
N VAL A 91 4.14 -0.65 7.11
CA VAL A 91 5.54 -0.50 6.68
C VAL A 91 5.71 0.73 5.80
N ASN A 92 4.83 0.96 4.84
CA ASN A 92 4.83 2.14 3.99
C ASN A 92 4.70 3.42 4.83
N ALA A 93 3.74 3.48 5.75
CA ALA A 93 3.55 4.63 6.62
C ALA A 93 4.75 4.86 7.55
N SER A 94 5.38 3.79 8.05
CA SER A 94 6.58 3.87 8.88
C SER A 94 7.76 4.48 8.10
N VAL A 95 7.98 4.01 6.86
CA VAL A 95 9.05 4.54 6.00
C VAL A 95 8.79 5.99 5.63
N LEU A 96 7.57 6.33 5.25
CA LEU A 96 7.18 7.70 4.91
C LEU A 96 7.40 8.66 6.09
N THR A 97 7.14 8.21 7.32
CA THR A 97 7.22 9.03 8.54
C THR A 97 8.65 9.20 9.02
N SER A 98 9.46 8.13 8.99
CA SER A 98 10.70 8.07 9.76
C SER A 98 11.97 7.89 8.93
N CYS A 99 11.87 7.38 7.69
CA CYS A 99 13.04 7.10 6.84
C CYS A 99 12.70 7.14 5.33
N PRO A 100 12.26 8.30 4.80
CA PRO A 100 11.75 8.43 3.44
C PRO A 100 12.79 8.08 2.35
N GLU A 101 14.08 8.05 2.68
CA GLU A 101 15.15 7.60 1.79
C GLU A 101 15.00 6.15 1.30
N TRP A 102 14.26 5.31 2.05
CA TRP A 102 14.01 3.91 1.66
C TRP A 102 12.79 3.73 0.77
N TRP A 103 12.04 4.79 0.48
CA TRP A 103 10.84 4.73 -0.36
C TRP A 103 11.09 4.08 -1.75
N PRO A 104 12.18 4.38 -2.47
CA PRO A 104 12.45 3.74 -3.77
C PRO A 104 12.61 2.22 -3.68
N LEU A 105 13.07 1.70 -2.54
CA LEU A 105 13.19 0.26 -2.33
C LEU A 105 11.80 -0.39 -2.18
N LEU A 106 10.89 0.24 -1.44
CA LEU A 106 9.50 -0.22 -1.30
C LEU A 106 8.77 -0.24 -2.66
N GLU A 107 8.97 0.79 -3.48
CA GLU A 107 8.42 0.83 -4.84
C GLU A 107 8.93 -0.31 -5.71
N ALA A 108 10.22 -0.63 -5.62
CA ALA A 108 10.83 -1.75 -6.34
C ALA A 108 10.24 -3.11 -5.90
N VAL A 109 9.99 -3.29 -4.59
CA VAL A 109 9.31 -4.48 -4.05
C VAL A 109 7.91 -4.60 -4.63
N GLY A 110 7.10 -3.53 -4.54
CA GLY A 110 5.74 -3.55 -5.10
C GLY A 110 5.71 -3.81 -6.60
N ALA A 111 6.67 -3.25 -7.35
CA ALA A 111 6.78 -3.49 -8.78
C ALA A 111 7.07 -4.97 -9.10
N GLN A 112 7.94 -5.62 -8.31
CA GLN A 112 8.24 -7.04 -8.46
C GLN A 112 6.99 -7.91 -8.21
N PHE A 113 6.21 -7.63 -7.16
CA PHE A 113 5.00 -8.40 -6.87
C PHE A 113 3.93 -8.25 -7.95
N ARG A 114 3.75 -7.04 -8.51
CA ARG A 114 2.83 -6.84 -9.62
C ARG A 114 3.29 -7.52 -10.90
N ALA A 115 4.58 -7.50 -11.20
CA ALA A 115 5.15 -8.21 -12.34
C ALA A 115 4.95 -9.74 -12.20
N ALA A 116 5.11 -10.29 -10.99
CA ALA A 116 4.86 -11.69 -10.71
C ALA A 116 3.38 -12.07 -10.90
N GLN A 117 2.45 -11.23 -10.42
CA GLN A 117 1.00 -11.45 -10.56
C GLN A 117 0.51 -11.28 -12.01
N GLY A 118 1.10 -10.34 -12.77
CA GLY A 118 0.82 -10.14 -14.19
C GLY A 118 1.32 -11.28 -15.08
N GLY A 119 2.30 -12.06 -14.63
CA GLY A 119 2.75 -13.29 -15.30
C GLY A 119 1.80 -14.47 -15.11
N SER A 120 1.03 -14.49 -14.01
CA SER A 120 0.09 -15.58 -13.70
C SER A 120 -1.25 -15.50 -14.42
N VAL A 121 -1.57 -14.37 -15.06
CA VAL A 121 -2.78 -14.21 -15.91
C VAL A 121 -2.51 -14.50 -17.40
N MET A 122 -1.29 -14.89 -17.76
CA MET A 122 -0.89 -15.24 -19.13
C MET A 122 -0.46 -16.71 -19.30
N ALA A 123 -0.84 -17.59 -18.36
CA ALA A 123 -0.62 -19.03 -18.43
C ALA A 123 -1.95 -19.78 -18.57
#